data_AF-A0A177G3R4-F1
#
_entry.id   AF-A0A177G3R4-F1
#
_cell.length_a   1.000
_cell.length_b   1.000
_cell.length_c   1.000
_cell.angle_alpha   90.00
_cell.angle_beta   90.00
_cell.angle_gamma   90.00
#
_symmetry.space_group_name_H-M   'P 1'
#
loop_
_entity.id
_entity.type
_entity.pdbx_description
1 polymer ?
#
loop_
_entity_poly.entity_id
_entity_poly.type
_entity_poly.pdbx_seq_one_letter_code
_entity_poly.pdbx_strand_id
1 'polypeptide(L)'
;MKHNPALKVMLNQGYYDLGTPYFEGIYEMKHLPISRELSNNIQIVQYESGHMVYANEKSLTQLHDNVAKFITQTHSVPAPATK
;
A
#
# COMPACT_ATOMS: atom_id res chain seq x y z
N MET A 1 2.61 -12.68 1.95
CA MET A 1 1.68 -12.89 3.09
C MET A 1 1.48 -14.35 3.48
N LYS A 2 1.58 -15.34 2.57
CA LYS A 2 1.49 -16.77 2.97
C LYS A 2 2.59 -17.22 3.93
N HIS A 3 3.82 -16.78 3.70
CA HIS A 3 4.97 -17.10 4.59
C HIS A 3 5.08 -16.18 5.80
N ASN A 4 4.57 -14.94 5.69
CA ASN A 4 4.49 -13.99 6.79
C ASN A 4 3.06 -13.42 6.84
N PRO A 5 2.16 -14.03 7.64
CA PRO A 5 0.78 -13.57 7.79
C PRO A 5 0.66 -12.18 8.41
N ALA A 6 1.71 -11.68 9.09
CA ALA A 6 1.75 -10.34 9.66
C ALA A 6 2.18 -9.27 8.65
N LEU A 7 2.67 -9.64 7.46
CA LEU A 7 3.08 -8.69 6.44
C LEU A 7 1.89 -7.81 6.01
N LYS A 8 2.05 -6.49 6.15
CA LYS A 8 1.12 -5.46 5.67
C LYS A 8 1.62 -4.90 4.35
N VAL A 9 0.71 -4.59 3.43
CA VAL A 9 1.02 -4.05 2.10
C VAL A 9 0.18 -2.80 1.86
N MET A 10 0.79 -1.74 1.33
CA MET A 10 0.09 -0.57 0.85
C MET A 10 0.37 -0.35 -0.64
N LEU A 11 -0.67 -0.36 -1.46
CA LEU A 11 -0.63 -0.02 -2.88
C LEU A 11 -0.97 1.46 -3.06
N ASN A 12 -0.08 2.20 -3.72
CA ASN A 12 -0.27 3.61 -4.06
C ASN A 12 -0.44 3.72 -5.58
N GLN A 13 -1.48 4.40 -6.06
CA GLN A 13 -1.77 4.49 -7.50
C GLN A 13 -2.37 5.85 -7.87
N GLY A 14 -2.14 6.30 -9.10
CA GLY A 14 -2.74 7.52 -9.64
C GLY A 14 -4.04 7.26 -10.40
N TYR A 15 -5.02 8.16 -10.29
CA TYR A 15 -6.27 8.09 -11.09
C TYR A 15 -6.03 8.15 -12.60
N TYR A 16 -4.99 8.87 -13.03
CA TYR A 16 -4.68 9.14 -14.43
C TYR A 16 -3.44 8.36 -14.91
N ASP A 17 -3.15 7.24 -14.24
CA ASP A 17 -2.04 6.37 -14.62
C ASP A 17 -2.37 5.62 -15.93
N LEU A 18 -1.53 5.81 -16.94
CA LEU A 18 -1.61 5.12 -18.24
C LEU A 18 -0.56 4.01 -18.38
N GLY A 19 0.39 3.91 -17.45
CA GLY A 19 1.39 2.85 -17.39
C GLY A 19 0.88 1.62 -16.65
N THR A 20 0.12 1.84 -15.57
CA THR A 20 -0.72 0.83 -14.91
C THR A 20 -2.14 1.38 -14.78
N PRO A 21 -3.03 1.10 -15.76
CA PRO A 21 -4.37 1.67 -15.79
C PRO A 21 -5.12 1.55 -14.47
N TYR A 22 -5.89 2.59 -14.14
CA TYR A 22 -6.59 2.75 -12.85
C TYR A 22 -7.15 1.44 -12.23
N PHE A 23 -7.87 0.63 -13.01
CA PHE A 23 -8.52 -0.56 -12.46
C PHE A 23 -7.60 -1.77 -12.33
N GLU A 24 -6.45 -1.80 -13.00
CA GLU A 24 -5.53 -2.94 -13.03
C GLU A 24 -5.01 -3.26 -11.63
N GLY A 25 -4.48 -2.27 -10.91
CA GLY A 25 -3.97 -2.49 -9.56
C GLY A 25 -5.04 -2.97 -8.57
N ILE A 26 -6.28 -2.46 -8.70
CA ILE A 26 -7.41 -2.92 -7.87
C ILE A 26 -7.77 -4.37 -8.23
N TYR A 27 -7.80 -4.68 -9.52
CA TYR A 27 -8.10 -6.01 -10.03
C TYR A 27 -7.06 -7.02 -9.51
N GLU A 28 -5.77 -6.73 -9.67
CA GLU A 28 -4.70 -7.62 -9.21
C GLU A 28 -4.77 -7.90 -7.72
N MET A 29 -4.93 -6.87 -6.88
CA MET A 29 -5.01 -7.05 -5.43
C MET A 29 -6.21 -7.91 -5.00
N LYS A 30 -7.33 -7.82 -5.74
CA LYS A 30 -8.52 -8.64 -5.49
C LYS A 30 -8.39 -10.09 -5.95
N HIS A 31 -7.51 -10.37 -6.91
CA HIS A 31 -7.33 -11.70 -7.51
C HIS A 31 -6.06 -12.43 -7.05
N LEU A 32 -5.32 -11.87 -6.08
CA LEU A 32 -4.21 -12.59 -5.47
C LEU A 32 -4.67 -13.95 -4.92
N PRO A 33 -3.91 -15.04 -5.14
CA PRO A 33 -4.28 -16.37 -4.67
C PRO A 33 -4.00 -16.54 -3.18
N ILE A 34 -4.62 -15.72 -2.33
CA ILE A 34 -4.50 -15.67 -0.87
C ILE A 34 -5.88 -15.83 -0.22
N SER A 35 -5.92 -16.17 1.07
CA SER A 35 -7.19 -16.22 1.80
C SER A 35 -7.79 -14.83 1.97
N ARG A 36 -9.11 -14.76 2.19
CA ARG A 36 -9.80 -13.49 2.44
C ARG A 36 -9.28 -12.79 3.69
N GLU A 37 -8.90 -13.52 4.73
CA GLU A 37 -8.32 -12.94 5.94
C GLU A 37 -7.00 -12.23 5.64
N LEU A 38 -6.14 -12.84 4.81
CA LEU A 38 -4.87 -12.22 4.39
C LEU A 38 -5.09 -11.02 3.47
N SER A 39 -6.18 -10.97 2.71
CA SER A 39 -6.50 -9.80 1.87
C SER A 39 -6.73 -8.53 2.68
N ASN A 40 -7.15 -8.64 3.96
CA ASN A 40 -7.33 -7.51 4.87
C ASN A 40 -6.02 -6.82 5.27
N ASN A 41 -4.86 -7.41 4.93
CA ASN A 41 -3.55 -6.78 5.15
C ASN A 41 -3.14 -5.81 4.02
N ILE A 42 -3.95 -5.70 2.96
CA ILE A 42 -3.69 -4.84 1.81
C ILE A 42 -4.52 -3.55 1.96
N GLN A 43 -3.84 -2.41 1.94
CA GLN A 43 -4.44 -1.08 1.85
C GLN A 43 -4.20 -0.52 0.46
N ILE A 44 -5.22 0.11 -0.14
CA ILE A 44 -5.10 0.79 -1.44
C ILE A 44 -5.34 2.28 -1.22
N VAL A 45 -4.43 3.12 -1.72
CA VAL A 45 -4.54 4.59 -1.69
C VAL A 45 -4.42 5.12 -3.10
N GLN A 46 -5.35 6.01 -3.47
CA GLN A 46 -5.45 6.60 -4.80
C GLN A 46 -5.19 8.10 -4.74
N TYR A 47 -4.44 8.61 -5.71
CA TYR A 47 -4.00 10.01 -5.77
C TYR A 47 -4.47 10.68 -7.05
N GLU A 48 -4.74 11.98 -6.96
CA GLU A 48 -5.08 12.85 -8.10
C GLU A 48 -3.84 13.13 -8.97
N SER A 49 -3.28 12.07 -9.54
CA SER A 49 -2.01 12.06 -10.27
C SER A 49 -2.01 10.99 -11.38
N GLY A 50 -0.96 10.99 -12.20
CA GLY A 50 -0.66 9.91 -13.14
C GLY A 50 0.22 8.81 -12.52
N HIS A 51 0.97 8.11 -13.37
CA HIS A 51 1.85 6.99 -13.00
C HIS A 51 2.83 7.34 -11.89
N MET A 52 3.54 8.45 -12.07
CA MET A 52 4.47 8.96 -11.07
C MET A 52 3.71 9.85 -10.10
N VAL A 53 3.12 9.25 -9.06
CA VAL A 53 2.34 9.98 -8.02
C VAL A 53 3.12 11.17 -7.47
N TYR A 54 4.42 10.99 -7.24
CA TYR A 54 5.32 12.00 -6.69
C TYR A 54 5.63 13.17 -7.64
N ALA A 55 5.29 13.07 -8.93
CA ALA A 55 5.51 14.17 -9.88
C ALA A 55 4.47 15.28 -9.73
N ASN A 56 3.33 15.01 -9.09
CA ASN A 56 2.35 16.02 -8.72
C ASN A 56 2.59 16.44 -7.26
N GLU A 57 2.90 17.70 -7.00
CA GLU A 57 3.34 18.19 -5.68
C GLU A 57 2.30 17.95 -4.57
N LYS A 58 1.02 18.23 -4.84
CA LYS A 58 -0.08 17.95 -3.89
C LYS A 58 -0.17 16.46 -3.55
N SER A 59 -0.04 15.60 -4.56
CA SER A 59 -0.06 14.14 -4.38
C SER A 59 1.20 13.61 -3.72
N LEU A 60 2.36 14.25 -3.92
CA LEU A 60 3.62 13.93 -3.24
C LEU A 60 3.50 14.14 -1.73
N THR A 61 2.95 15.28 -1.28
CA THR A 61 2.72 15.52 0.16
C THR A 61 1.79 14.46 0.75
N GLN A 62 0.68 14.15 0.06
CA GLN A 62 -0.23 13.10 0.49
C GLN A 62 0.45 11.72 0.54
N LEU A 63 1.25 11.38 -0.48
CA LEU A 63 1.98 10.12 -0.56
C LEU A 63 2.93 9.99 0.62
N HIS A 64 3.70 11.05 0.92
CA HIS A 64 4.58 11.10 2.08
C HIS A 64 3.82 10.82 3.38
N ASP A 65 2.76 11.57 3.65
CA ASP A 65 2.03 11.49 4.92
C ASP A 65 1.36 10.11 5.11
N ASN A 66 0.81 9.56 4.02
CA ASN A 66 0.20 8.23 4.02
C ASN A 66 1.23 7.13 4.27
N VAL A 67 2.40 7.18 3.61
CA VAL A 67 3.48 6.21 3.80
C VAL A 67 4.05 6.29 5.22
N ALA A 68 4.31 7.49 5.72
CA ALA A 68 4.79 7.68 7.09
C ALA A 68 3.81 7.11 8.12
N LYS A 69 2.52 7.44 7.98
CA LYS A 69 1.46 6.90 8.83
C LYS A 69 1.37 5.37 8.74
N PHE A 70 1.41 4.80 7.54
CA PHE A 70 1.37 3.36 7.34
C PHE A 70 2.54 2.66 8.05
N ILE A 71 3.76 3.19 7.90
CA ILE A 71 4.94 2.67 8.60
C ILE A 71 4.74 2.73 10.11
N THR A 72 4.36 3.88 10.67
CA THR A 72 4.14 4.01 12.13
C THR A 72 3.08 3.04 12.65
N GLN A 73 2.00 2.82 11.89
CA GLN A 73 0.91 1.94 12.29
C GLN A 73 1.25 0.44 12.17
N THR A 74 2.18 0.07 11.28
CA THR A 74 2.47 -1.34 10.97
C THR A 74 3.83 -1.79 11.47
N HIS A 75 4.71 -0.87 11.86
CA HIS A 75 6.00 -1.14 12.46
C HIS A 75 5.83 -1.62 13.90
N SER A 76 5.80 -2.93 14.10
CA SER A 76 5.92 -3.55 15.42
C SER A 76 7.39 -3.49 15.87
N VAL A 77 7.71 -2.73 16.92
CA VAL A 77 8.97 -2.91 17.67
C VAL A 77 8.88 -4.27 18.37
N PRO A 78 9.80 -5.22 18.16
CA PRO A 78 9.85 -6.41 18.99
C PRO A 78 10.09 -5.99 20.44
N ALA A 79 9.34 -6.53 21.41
CA ALA A 79 9.72 -6.40 22.81
C ALA A 79 11.18 -6.86 22.97
N PRO A 80 12.03 -6.12 23.71
CA PRO A 80 13.43 -6.50 23.87
C PRO A 80 13.47 -7.91 24.46
N ALA A 81 14.27 -8.78 23.84
CA ALA A 81 14.49 -10.13 24.33
C ALA A 81 14.95 -10.05 25.79
N THR A 82 14.13 -10.55 26.71
CA THR A 82 14.50 -10.76 28.10
C THR A 82 15.72 -11.68 28.12
N LYS A 83 16.86 -11.11 28.52
CA LYS A 83 18.06 -11.87 28.89
C LYS A 83 17.81 -12.65 30.18
#